data_AF-A0A1H9VZQ2-F1
#
_entry.id   AF-A0A1H9VZQ2-F1
#
_cell.length_a   1.000
_cell.length_b   1.000
_cell.length_c   1.000
_cell.angle_alpha   90.00
_cell.angle_beta   90.00
_cell.angle_gamma   90.00
#
_symmetry.space_group_name_H-M   'P 1'
#
loop_
_entity.id
_entity.type
_entity.pdbx_description
1 polymer ?
#
loop_
_entity_poly.entity_id
_entity_poly.type
_entity_poly.pdbx_seq_one_letter_code
_entity_poly.pdbx_strand_id
1 'polypeptide(L)'
;MQQQQVTKKNERVEEVFNLFITHIQRFLEEAKLNHEEYTNFVKWADRLGRKGELPLFADVFFETHVLNAMYSDKPGTQPSLLGPYFLEGSPLIESVPGQPCVLTQRPDEDGEVFYFKGNVKNTDGKPLANTKVEIWHNDNSAKYSGFDSDAPKYNLRGHLYTDDNGDFEVKTIVPLPYSIPTEGPTGEFLTYMDQHSMRPAHLHIMFEKEAHETLITQVFFEGDEWLDTDVAEGVRPDLMTKLEDHGDHKRASLDFIMRTDE
;
A
#
# COMPACT_ATOMS: atom_id res chain seq x y z
N MET A 1 -40.34 15.40 -0.27
CA MET A 1 -40.04 14.94 -1.63
C MET A 1 -38.54 15.12 -1.84
N GLN A 2 -37.77 14.04 -1.82
CA GLN A 2 -36.35 14.11 -2.22
C GLN A 2 -36.32 14.42 -3.71
N GLN A 3 -35.62 15.49 -4.10
CA GLN A 3 -35.34 15.79 -5.49
C GLN A 3 -34.57 14.60 -6.07
N GLN A 4 -35.18 13.90 -7.01
CA GLN A 4 -34.51 12.85 -7.78
C GLN A 4 -33.38 13.53 -8.55
N GLN A 5 -32.14 13.24 -8.16
CA GLN A 5 -30.96 13.75 -8.83
C GLN A 5 -30.99 13.20 -10.26
N VAL A 6 -31.17 14.09 -11.25
CA VAL A 6 -31.20 13.68 -12.66
C VAL A 6 -29.84 13.13 -13.00
N THR A 7 -29.74 11.80 -13.11
CA THR A 7 -28.51 11.12 -13.45
C THR A 7 -28.24 11.33 -14.94
N LYS A 8 -27.20 12.09 -15.28
CA LYS A 8 -26.75 12.27 -16.67
C LYS A 8 -25.95 11.03 -17.08
N LYS A 9 -26.14 10.58 -18.32
CA LYS A 9 -25.32 9.52 -18.93
C LYS A 9 -23.84 9.89 -18.86
N ASN A 10 -23.00 8.94 -18.43
CA ASN A 10 -21.54 9.05 -18.45
C ASN A 10 -20.99 8.05 -19.49
N GLU A 11 -20.41 8.56 -20.57
CA GLU A 11 -19.93 7.77 -21.70
C GLU A 11 -18.77 6.85 -21.31
N ARG A 12 -17.86 7.31 -20.45
CA ARG A 12 -16.73 6.51 -19.97
C ARG A 12 -17.20 5.34 -19.11
N VAL A 13 -18.19 5.56 -18.25
CA VAL A 13 -18.78 4.49 -17.43
C VAL A 13 -19.44 3.42 -18.30
N GLU A 14 -20.18 3.84 -19.34
CA GLU A 14 -20.80 2.90 -20.29
C GLU A 14 -19.74 2.10 -21.06
N GLU A 15 -18.68 2.75 -21.54
CA GLU A 15 -17.58 2.09 -22.25
C GLU A 15 -16.90 1.02 -21.38
N VAL A 16 -16.53 1.36 -20.15
CA VAL A 16 -15.89 0.43 -19.20
C VAL A 16 -16.85 -0.69 -18.82
N PHE A 17 -18.12 -0.38 -18.57
CA PHE A 17 -19.11 -1.41 -18.24
C PHE A 17 -19.32 -2.40 -19.39
N ASN A 18 -19.38 -1.93 -20.64
CA ASN A 18 -19.51 -2.80 -21.80
C ASN A 18 -18.31 -3.74 -21.96
N LEU A 19 -17.09 -3.25 -21.69
CA LEU A 19 -15.89 -4.09 -21.65
C LEU A 19 -16.01 -5.13 -20.52
N PHE A 20 -16.29 -4.68 -19.30
CA PHE A 20 -16.45 -5.53 -18.12
C PHE A 20 -17.48 -6.65 -18.34
N ILE A 21 -18.70 -6.31 -18.76
CA ILE A 21 -19.78 -7.29 -18.91
C ILE A 21 -19.49 -8.29 -20.01
N THR A 22 -18.84 -7.87 -21.10
CA THR A 22 -18.42 -8.76 -22.19
C THR A 22 -17.44 -9.82 -21.69
N HIS A 23 -16.44 -9.44 -20.89
CA HIS A 23 -15.46 -10.38 -20.36
C HIS A 23 -16.03 -11.30 -19.28
N ILE A 24 -16.89 -10.77 -18.39
CA ILE A 24 -17.56 -11.58 -17.37
C ILE A 24 -18.50 -12.62 -18.00
N GLN A 25 -19.25 -12.25 -19.05
CA GLN A 25 -20.12 -13.20 -19.75
C GLN A 25 -19.31 -14.35 -20.37
N ARG A 26 -18.20 -14.04 -21.05
CA ARG A 26 -17.30 -15.07 -21.61
C ARG A 26 -16.69 -15.97 -20.54
N PHE A 27 -16.23 -15.39 -19.43
CA PHE A 27 -15.73 -16.16 -18.29
C PHE A 27 -16.77 -17.16 -17.77
N LEU A 28 -18.02 -16.72 -17.59
CA LEU A 28 -19.10 -17.60 -17.11
C LEU A 28 -19.42 -18.73 -18.10
N GLU A 29 -19.36 -18.48 -19.41
CA GLU A 29 -19.51 -19.50 -20.45
C GLU A 29 -18.37 -20.54 -20.43
N GLU A 30 -17.13 -20.08 -20.24
CA GLU A 30 -15.94 -20.93 -20.17
C GLU A 30 -15.90 -21.77 -18.89
N ALA A 31 -16.24 -21.16 -17.75
CA ALA A 31 -16.23 -21.80 -16.43
C ALA A 31 -17.29 -22.89 -16.28
N LYS A 32 -18.38 -22.84 -17.08
CA LYS A 32 -19.49 -23.82 -17.07
C LYS A 32 -20.05 -24.10 -15.67
N LEU A 33 -20.20 -23.05 -14.88
CA LEU A 33 -20.71 -23.16 -13.51
C LEU A 33 -22.12 -23.78 -13.51
N ASN A 34 -22.35 -24.68 -12.56
CA ASN A 34 -23.70 -25.15 -12.26
C ASN A 34 -24.43 -24.13 -11.36
N HIS A 35 -25.74 -24.35 -11.15
CA HIS A 35 -26.57 -23.41 -10.38
C HIS A 35 -26.12 -23.27 -8.91
N GLU A 36 -25.61 -24.34 -8.30
CA GLU A 36 -25.11 -24.30 -6.92
C GLU A 36 -23.83 -23.47 -6.82
N GLU A 37 -22.87 -23.67 -7.73
CA GLU A 37 -21.63 -22.90 -7.80
C GLU A 37 -21.91 -21.41 -7.99
N TYR A 38 -22.79 -21.05 -8.93
CA TYR A 38 -23.22 -19.66 -9.13
C TYR A 38 -23.88 -19.08 -7.87
N THR A 39 -24.76 -19.84 -7.22
CA THR A 39 -25.41 -19.40 -5.98
C THR A 39 -24.39 -19.17 -4.86
N ASN A 40 -23.38 -20.02 -4.76
CA ASN A 40 -22.30 -19.89 -3.77
C ASN A 40 -21.43 -18.67 -4.06
N PHE A 41 -21.09 -18.41 -5.32
CA PHE A 41 -20.40 -17.18 -5.73
C PHE A 41 -21.16 -15.92 -5.30
N VAL A 42 -22.46 -15.83 -5.59
CA VAL A 42 -23.28 -14.66 -5.21
C VAL A 42 -23.34 -14.48 -3.69
N LYS A 43 -23.50 -15.58 -2.93
CA LYS A 43 -23.49 -15.53 -1.46
C LYS A 43 -22.14 -15.08 -0.89
N TRP A 44 -21.04 -15.57 -1.47
CA TRP A 44 -19.69 -15.16 -1.08
C TRP A 44 -19.47 -13.67 -1.36
N ALA A 45 -19.86 -13.18 -2.55
CA ALA A 45 -19.76 -11.76 -2.91
C ALA A 45 -20.61 -10.84 -2.01
N ASP A 46 -21.82 -11.24 -1.64
CA ASP A 46 -22.65 -10.49 -0.68
C ASP A 46 -21.98 -10.42 0.70
N ARG A 47 -21.39 -11.54 1.19
CA ARG A 47 -20.63 -11.53 2.45
C ARG A 47 -19.39 -10.63 2.37
N LEU A 48 -18.66 -10.66 1.25
CA LEU A 48 -17.49 -9.82 1.03
C LEU A 48 -17.84 -8.33 1.20
N GLY A 49 -18.94 -7.89 0.57
CA GLY A 49 -19.45 -6.53 0.71
C GLY A 49 -19.91 -6.20 2.13
N ARG A 50 -20.70 -7.08 2.77
CA ARG A 50 -21.22 -6.86 4.14
C ARG A 50 -20.14 -6.83 5.21
N LYS A 51 -19.03 -7.55 4.99
CA LYS A 51 -17.87 -7.53 5.88
C LYS A 51 -16.97 -6.33 5.65
N GLY A 52 -17.17 -5.58 4.57
CA GLY A 52 -16.30 -4.46 4.20
C GLY A 52 -14.94 -4.92 3.65
N GLU A 53 -14.84 -6.16 3.17
CA GLU A 53 -13.59 -6.74 2.66
C GLU A 53 -13.41 -6.57 1.15
N LEU A 54 -14.32 -5.87 0.47
CA LEU A 54 -14.16 -5.59 -0.96
C LEU A 54 -12.87 -4.81 -1.26
N PRO A 55 -12.47 -3.77 -0.49
CA PRO A 55 -11.16 -3.12 -0.66
C PRO A 55 -10.01 -4.12 -0.47
N LEU A 56 -10.00 -4.88 0.63
CA LEU A 56 -8.96 -5.90 0.87
C LEU A 56 -8.84 -6.90 -0.30
N PHE A 57 -9.96 -7.42 -0.79
CA PHE A 57 -9.95 -8.37 -1.91
C PHE A 57 -9.42 -7.72 -3.20
N ALA A 58 -9.78 -6.47 -3.46
CA ALA A 58 -9.30 -5.74 -4.64
C ALA A 58 -7.80 -5.45 -4.54
N ASP A 59 -7.29 -5.06 -3.37
CA ASP A 59 -5.87 -4.81 -3.15
C ASP A 59 -5.05 -6.09 -3.37
N VAL A 60 -5.56 -7.24 -2.90
CA VAL A 60 -4.89 -8.54 -3.02
C VAL A 60 -4.87 -9.06 -4.46
N PHE A 61 -6.01 -9.01 -5.17
CA PHE A 61 -6.15 -9.72 -6.45
C PHE A 61 -6.18 -8.82 -7.69
N PHE A 62 -6.38 -7.51 -7.55
CA PHE A 62 -6.59 -6.61 -8.70
C PHE A 62 -5.61 -5.44 -8.76
N GLU A 63 -5.29 -4.80 -7.63
CA GLU A 63 -4.58 -3.52 -7.60
C GLU A 63 -3.19 -3.63 -8.25
N THR A 64 -2.45 -4.71 -8.02
CA THR A 64 -1.18 -4.98 -8.72
C THR A 64 -1.32 -4.97 -10.24
N HIS A 65 -2.36 -5.58 -10.80
CA HIS A 65 -2.61 -5.58 -12.24
C HIS A 65 -2.99 -4.20 -12.77
N VAL A 66 -3.78 -3.44 -12.00
CA VAL A 66 -4.15 -2.06 -12.33
C VAL A 66 -2.92 -1.18 -12.38
N LEU A 67 -2.05 -1.24 -11.37
CA LEU A 67 -0.82 -0.49 -11.31
C LEU A 67 0.13 -0.86 -12.46
N ASN A 68 0.30 -2.15 -12.76
CA ASN A 68 1.12 -2.58 -13.88
C ASN A 68 0.59 -2.04 -15.22
N ALA A 69 -0.73 -2.09 -15.45
CA ALA A 69 -1.33 -1.56 -16.67
C ALA A 69 -1.17 -0.03 -16.80
N MET A 70 -1.13 0.69 -15.69
CA MET A 70 -0.99 2.15 -15.67
C MET A 70 0.46 2.64 -15.79
N TYR A 71 1.43 1.88 -15.25
CA TYR A 71 2.78 2.38 -14.97
C TYR A 71 3.94 1.55 -15.54
N SER A 72 3.70 0.38 -16.15
CA SER A 72 4.78 -0.51 -16.63
C SER A 72 5.76 0.17 -17.59
N ASP A 73 5.27 1.06 -18.45
CA ASP A 73 6.06 1.77 -19.45
C ASP A 73 6.38 3.22 -19.05
N LYS A 74 5.98 3.64 -17.84
CA LYS A 74 6.20 5.01 -17.36
C LYS A 74 7.54 5.12 -16.63
N PRO A 75 8.33 6.20 -16.87
CA PRO A 75 9.58 6.44 -16.16
C PRO A 75 9.34 6.73 -14.68
N GLY A 76 10.38 6.62 -13.85
CA GLY A 76 10.30 6.91 -12.41
C GLY A 76 9.97 5.70 -11.55
N THR A 77 9.87 5.91 -10.23
CA THR A 77 9.66 4.81 -9.27
C THR A 77 8.30 4.17 -9.48
N GLN A 78 8.26 2.84 -9.47
CA GLN A 78 7.00 2.12 -9.63
C GLN A 78 6.10 2.32 -8.40
N PRO A 79 4.80 2.57 -8.60
CA PRO A 79 3.86 2.54 -7.48
C PRO A 79 3.67 1.12 -6.98
N SER A 80 3.27 1.02 -5.72
CA SER A 80 2.79 -0.21 -5.09
C SER A 80 1.50 0.09 -4.34
N LEU A 81 0.93 -0.93 -3.71
CA LEU A 81 -0.40 -0.90 -3.12
C LEU A 81 -0.49 0.18 -2.03
N LEU A 82 -1.58 0.95 -2.03
CA LEU A 82 -1.92 1.77 -0.86
C LEU A 82 -2.18 0.86 0.35
N GLY A 83 -2.87 -0.24 0.10
CA GLY A 83 -3.29 -1.19 1.11
C GLY A 83 -4.41 -0.66 2.01
N PRO A 84 -5.05 -1.53 2.79
CA PRO A 84 -6.25 -1.18 3.55
C PRO A 84 -5.96 -0.38 4.82
N TYR A 85 -4.68 -0.17 5.15
CA TYR A 85 -4.25 0.38 6.43
C TYR A 85 -3.82 1.84 6.38
N PHE A 86 -4.10 2.57 5.29
CA PHE A 86 -3.87 4.01 5.24
C PHE A 86 -4.86 4.78 6.13
N LEU A 87 -4.36 5.79 6.86
CA LEU A 87 -5.20 6.70 7.67
C LEU A 87 -4.87 8.14 7.33
N GLU A 88 -5.88 8.86 6.88
CA GLU A 88 -5.77 10.30 6.64
C GLU A 88 -5.48 11.09 7.93
N GLY A 89 -4.84 12.25 7.74
CA GLY A 89 -4.54 13.19 8.81
C GLY A 89 -3.44 12.69 9.75
N SER A 90 -2.45 11.96 9.23
CA SER A 90 -1.26 11.62 10.01
C SER A 90 -0.58 12.89 10.56
N PRO A 91 0.06 12.83 11.75
CA PRO A 91 0.69 14.01 12.33
C PRO A 91 1.91 14.48 11.53
N LEU A 92 2.10 15.79 11.44
CA LEU A 92 3.36 16.38 10.97
C LEU A 92 4.47 16.10 11.98
N ILE A 93 5.59 15.56 11.49
CA ILE A 93 6.82 15.35 12.25
C ILE A 93 7.72 16.55 11.98
N GLU A 94 7.90 17.40 13.00
CA GLU A 94 8.77 18.56 12.89
C GLU A 94 10.24 18.14 12.80
N SER A 95 10.93 18.65 11.77
CA SER A 95 12.37 18.45 11.64
C SER A 95 13.12 19.34 12.64
N VAL A 96 14.04 18.73 13.38
CA VAL A 96 14.95 19.44 14.29
C VAL A 96 16.38 19.29 13.75
N PRO A 97 17.11 20.39 13.48
CA PRO A 97 18.46 20.31 12.94
C PRO A 97 19.37 19.39 13.78
N GLY A 98 20.01 18.43 13.11
CA GLY A 98 20.92 17.47 13.74
C GLY A 98 20.23 16.32 14.48
N GLN A 99 18.90 16.18 14.37
CA GLN A 99 18.15 15.05 14.91
C GLN A 99 17.34 14.36 13.79
N PRO A 100 17.20 13.03 13.83
CA PRO A 100 16.32 12.32 12.92
C PRO A 100 14.85 12.71 13.21
N CYS A 101 14.03 12.81 12.16
CA CYS A 101 12.58 12.84 12.34
C CYS A 101 12.15 11.49 12.93
N VAL A 102 11.38 11.47 14.02
CA VAL A 102 10.94 10.22 14.64
C VAL A 102 9.45 10.01 14.32
N LEU A 103 9.07 8.85 13.77
CA LEU A 103 7.66 8.52 13.60
C LEU A 103 6.94 8.60 14.95
N THR A 104 5.67 8.99 14.93
CA THR A 104 4.89 9.00 16.17
C THR A 104 4.80 7.58 16.71
N GLN A 105 5.01 7.39 18.01
CA GLN A 105 5.10 6.07 18.63
C GLN A 105 4.71 6.16 20.11
N ARG A 106 4.28 5.06 20.71
CA ARG A 106 3.98 4.98 22.15
C ARG A 106 5.29 5.05 22.95
N PRO A 107 5.22 5.38 24.25
CA PRO A 107 6.36 5.23 25.14
C PRO A 107 6.91 3.81 25.08
N ASP A 108 8.24 3.68 25.08
CA ASP A 108 8.94 2.40 25.07
C ASP A 108 8.48 1.46 23.94
N GLU A 109 8.38 2.01 22.71
CA GLU A 109 7.98 1.24 21.52
C GLU A 109 8.88 0.02 21.32
N ASP A 110 8.28 -1.17 21.41
CA ASP A 110 8.95 -2.44 21.15
C ASP A 110 9.34 -2.55 19.67
N GLY A 111 10.50 -3.13 19.41
CA GLY A 111 11.01 -3.38 18.07
C GLY A 111 12.48 -3.01 17.93
N GLU A 112 13.12 -3.51 16.87
CA GLU A 112 14.48 -3.12 16.56
C GLU A 112 14.49 -1.70 15.98
N VAL A 113 15.31 -0.81 16.56
CA VAL A 113 15.41 0.58 16.10
C VAL A 113 15.85 0.60 14.64
N PHE A 114 15.19 1.41 13.82
CA PHE A 114 15.40 1.48 12.39
C PHE A 114 15.48 2.93 11.91
N TYR A 115 16.48 3.21 11.07
CA TYR A 115 16.61 4.48 10.36
C TYR A 115 16.45 4.24 8.87
N PHE A 116 15.44 4.86 8.28
CA PHE A 116 15.22 4.83 6.84
C PHE A 116 15.53 6.19 6.24
N LYS A 117 16.42 6.21 5.25
CA LYS A 117 16.76 7.41 4.49
C LYS A 117 16.24 7.30 3.06
N GLY A 118 15.73 8.40 2.52
CA GLY A 118 15.45 8.47 1.09
C GLY A 118 15.79 9.82 0.49
N ASN A 119 15.90 9.84 -0.82
CA ASN A 119 16.00 11.05 -1.61
C ASN A 119 14.90 11.07 -2.67
N VAL A 120 14.29 12.22 -2.90
CA VAL A 120 13.21 12.37 -3.89
C VAL A 120 13.67 13.30 -5.02
N LYS A 121 13.54 12.83 -6.26
CA LYS A 121 13.84 13.58 -7.48
C LYS A 121 12.67 13.50 -8.47
N ASN A 122 12.68 14.35 -9.48
CA ASN A 122 11.81 14.18 -10.64
C ASN A 122 12.48 13.31 -11.72
N THR A 123 11.75 13.01 -12.80
CA THR A 123 12.24 12.23 -13.95
C THR A 123 13.42 12.86 -14.68
N ASP A 124 13.68 14.15 -14.51
CA ASP A 124 14.87 14.85 -15.05
C ASP A 124 16.09 14.77 -14.12
N GLY A 125 15.95 14.11 -12.96
CA GLY A 125 16.99 13.99 -11.93
C GLY A 125 17.16 15.22 -11.03
N LYS A 126 16.25 16.19 -11.10
CA LYS A 126 16.25 17.36 -10.20
C LYS A 126 15.72 16.97 -8.82
N PRO A 127 16.41 17.33 -7.72
CA PRO A 127 15.90 17.10 -6.38
C PRO A 127 14.59 17.84 -6.14
N LEU A 128 13.67 17.18 -5.43
CA LEU A 128 12.35 17.70 -5.08
C LEU A 128 12.29 18.07 -3.61
N ALA A 129 12.63 19.33 -3.33
CA ALA A 129 12.50 19.93 -2.02
C ALA A 129 11.05 20.18 -1.62
N ASN A 130 10.79 20.17 -0.31
CA ASN A 130 9.47 20.38 0.28
C ASN A 130 8.40 19.45 -0.31
N THR A 131 8.79 18.20 -0.58
CA THR A 131 7.88 17.11 -0.94
C THR A 131 7.34 16.53 0.35
N LYS A 132 6.02 16.40 0.47
CA LYS A 132 5.41 15.73 1.63
C LYS A 132 5.69 14.23 1.49
N VAL A 133 6.30 13.65 2.52
CA VAL A 133 6.59 12.23 2.63
C VAL A 133 5.77 11.70 3.80
N GLU A 134 4.75 10.90 3.52
CA GLU A 134 3.86 10.29 4.51
C GLU A 134 4.18 8.79 4.63
N ILE A 135 4.45 8.33 5.84
CA ILE A 135 4.97 6.98 6.11
C ILE A 135 4.08 6.30 7.15
N TRP A 136 3.78 5.02 6.93
CA TRP A 136 3.15 4.17 7.92
C TRP A 136 3.59 2.71 7.79
N HIS A 137 3.60 1.98 8.90
CA HIS A 137 3.85 0.54 8.92
C HIS A 137 3.27 -0.12 10.18
N ASN A 138 3.42 -1.44 10.30
CA ASN A 138 2.96 -2.20 11.45
C ASN A 138 3.92 -2.11 12.66
N ASP A 139 3.40 -2.44 13.83
CA ASP A 139 4.15 -2.55 15.07
C ASP A 139 4.87 -3.91 15.21
N ASN A 140 5.63 -4.08 16.31
CA ASN A 140 6.33 -5.33 16.63
C ASN A 140 5.40 -6.52 16.97
N SER A 141 4.09 -6.35 16.88
CA SER A 141 3.08 -7.42 16.90
C SER A 141 2.46 -7.65 15.52
N ALA A 142 3.05 -7.08 14.46
CA ALA A 142 2.60 -7.14 13.08
C ALA A 142 1.22 -6.51 12.83
N LYS A 143 0.83 -5.51 13.65
CA LYS A 143 -0.49 -4.86 13.59
C LYS A 143 -0.38 -3.36 13.27
N TYR A 144 -1.43 -2.80 12.68
CA TYR A 144 -1.50 -1.39 12.30
C TYR A 144 -2.36 -0.59 13.30
N SER A 145 -1.83 0.56 13.70
CA SER A 145 -2.54 1.50 14.56
C SER A 145 -3.83 2.01 13.89
N GLY A 146 -4.88 2.18 14.68
CA GLY A 146 -6.20 2.61 14.20
C GLY A 146 -7.02 1.52 13.50
N PHE A 147 -6.49 0.29 13.40
CA PHE A 147 -7.18 -0.88 12.87
C PHE A 147 -7.20 -2.02 13.90
N ASP A 148 -6.13 -2.81 13.97
CA ASP A 148 -6.04 -4.05 14.74
C ASP A 148 -5.01 -4.01 15.88
N SER A 149 -4.16 -2.98 15.92
CA SER A 149 -3.30 -2.66 17.07
C SER A 149 -4.06 -1.89 18.16
N ASP A 150 -3.70 -2.13 19.42
CA ASP A 150 -4.17 -1.38 20.58
C ASP A 150 -3.36 -0.10 20.84
N ALA A 151 -2.32 0.15 20.02
CA ALA A 151 -1.51 1.35 20.09
C ALA A 151 -2.32 2.63 19.77
N PRO A 152 -1.83 3.82 20.17
CA PRO A 152 -2.48 5.10 19.84
C PRO A 152 -2.78 5.23 18.34
N LYS A 153 -3.87 5.94 17.97
CA LYS A 153 -4.39 6.00 16.59
C LYS A 153 -3.32 6.15 15.50
N TYR A 154 -2.31 6.99 15.72
CA TYR A 154 -1.26 7.29 14.75
C TYR A 154 0.09 6.59 15.01
N ASN A 155 0.16 5.61 15.91
CA ASN A 155 1.40 4.86 16.20
C ASN A 155 2.07 4.33 14.92
N LEU A 156 3.36 4.60 14.77
CA LEU A 156 4.20 4.29 13.61
C LEU A 156 3.65 4.90 12.30
N ARG A 157 3.10 6.12 12.42
CA ARG A 157 2.61 6.94 11.31
C ARG A 157 3.05 8.39 11.45
N GLY A 158 3.19 9.08 10.33
CA GLY A 158 3.39 10.51 10.28
C GLY A 158 3.80 10.97 8.90
N HIS A 159 3.89 12.28 8.74
CA HIS A 159 4.45 12.87 7.53
C HIS A 159 5.49 13.94 7.86
N LEU A 160 6.42 14.13 6.93
CA LEU A 160 7.50 15.11 6.99
C LEU A 160 7.70 15.73 5.60
N TYR A 161 8.59 16.70 5.50
CA TYR A 161 8.96 17.32 4.23
C TYR A 161 10.43 17.09 3.92
N THR A 162 10.73 16.83 2.65
CA THR A 162 12.12 16.73 2.17
C THR A 162 12.84 18.07 2.28
N ASP A 163 14.16 18.00 2.50
CA ASP A 163 15.03 19.18 2.53
C ASP A 163 15.30 19.77 1.14
N ASP A 164 16.14 20.80 1.05
CA ASP A 164 16.50 21.47 -0.21
C ASP A 164 17.16 20.55 -1.25
N ASN A 165 17.74 19.42 -0.82
CA ASN A 165 18.34 18.41 -1.69
C ASN A 165 17.38 17.25 -2.00
N GLY A 166 16.14 17.32 -1.54
CA GLY A 166 15.16 16.24 -1.67
C GLY A 166 15.38 15.11 -0.68
N ASP A 167 16.28 15.26 0.29
CA ASP A 167 16.58 14.23 1.29
C ASP A 167 15.53 14.20 2.41
N PHE A 168 15.27 13.01 2.94
CA PHE A 168 14.59 12.82 4.20
C PHE A 168 15.18 11.63 4.96
N GLU A 169 15.07 11.67 6.29
CA GLU A 169 15.43 10.56 7.16
C GLU A 169 14.37 10.42 8.25
N VAL A 170 13.98 9.18 8.52
CA VAL A 170 13.04 8.85 9.59
C VAL A 170 13.61 7.76 10.49
N LYS A 171 13.45 7.96 11.80
CA LYS A 171 13.69 6.96 12.83
C LYS A 171 12.35 6.32 13.22
N THR A 172 12.32 4.99 13.23
CA THR A 172 11.18 4.16 13.60
C THR A 172 11.69 2.79 14.10
N ILE A 173 10.88 1.74 13.97
CA ILE A 173 11.27 0.33 14.17
C ILE A 173 11.21 -0.46 12.86
N VAL A 174 11.95 -1.57 12.78
CA VAL A 174 11.87 -2.49 11.64
C VAL A 174 10.45 -3.09 11.57
N PRO A 175 9.72 -2.93 10.45
CA PRO A 175 8.39 -3.54 10.31
C PRO A 175 8.52 -5.07 10.19
N LEU A 176 7.44 -5.77 10.49
CA LEU A 176 7.39 -7.23 10.43
C LEU A 176 6.56 -7.72 9.23
N PRO A 177 6.82 -8.94 8.72
CA PRO A 177 5.85 -9.62 7.87
C PRO A 177 4.52 -9.75 8.60
N TYR A 178 3.41 -9.68 7.86
CA TYR A 178 2.10 -9.82 8.47
C TYR A 178 1.14 -10.62 7.59
N SER A 179 0.16 -11.25 8.23
CA SER A 179 -0.95 -11.89 7.54
C SER A 179 -2.07 -10.90 7.31
N ILE A 180 -2.60 -10.82 6.09
CA ILE A 180 -3.90 -10.16 5.88
C ILE A 180 -5.00 -10.86 6.71
N PRO A 181 -6.14 -10.21 7.00
CA PRO A 181 -7.23 -10.83 7.74
C PRO A 181 -7.74 -12.14 7.09
N THR A 182 -7.76 -13.23 7.86
CA THR A 182 -8.14 -14.57 7.38
C THR A 182 -9.54 -15.02 7.79
N GLU A 183 -10.18 -14.34 8.74
CA GLU A 183 -11.47 -14.75 9.33
C GLU A 183 -12.69 -14.43 8.45
N GLY A 184 -12.48 -13.75 7.32
CA GLY A 184 -13.54 -13.32 6.42
C GLY A 184 -13.51 -13.98 5.05
N PRO A 185 -14.42 -13.55 4.14
CA PRO A 185 -14.55 -14.12 2.81
C PRO A 185 -13.26 -14.12 1.99
N THR A 186 -12.36 -13.14 2.18
CA THR A 186 -11.05 -13.15 1.49
C THR A 186 -10.15 -14.29 1.98
N GLY A 187 -10.05 -14.49 3.29
CA GLY A 187 -9.27 -15.60 3.87
C GLY A 187 -9.86 -16.98 3.54
N GLU A 188 -11.18 -17.10 3.54
CA GLU A 188 -11.87 -18.30 3.05
C GLU A 188 -11.50 -18.60 1.60
N PHE A 189 -11.47 -17.59 0.73
CA PHE A 189 -11.08 -17.74 -0.66
C PHE A 189 -9.63 -18.20 -0.82
N LEU A 190 -8.70 -17.61 -0.08
CA LEU A 190 -7.30 -18.07 -0.05
C LEU A 190 -7.18 -19.53 0.37
N THR A 191 -7.95 -19.95 1.39
CA THR A 191 -7.98 -21.34 1.86
C THR A 191 -8.45 -22.29 0.75
N TYR A 192 -9.49 -21.94 -0.01
CA TYR A 192 -9.97 -22.76 -1.12
C TYR A 192 -8.95 -22.87 -2.27
N MET A 193 -8.06 -21.91 -2.42
CA MET A 193 -7.00 -21.91 -3.43
C MET A 193 -5.66 -22.48 -2.93
N ASP A 194 -5.59 -22.95 -1.68
CA ASP A 194 -4.34 -23.39 -1.05
C ASP A 194 -3.24 -22.31 -1.07
N GLN A 195 -3.65 -21.05 -0.87
CA GLN A 195 -2.76 -19.90 -0.80
C GLN A 195 -2.58 -19.40 0.64
N HIS A 196 -1.40 -18.86 0.94
CA HIS A 196 -1.13 -18.22 2.23
C HIS A 196 -1.59 -16.76 2.24
N SER A 197 -1.74 -16.19 3.43
CA SER A 197 -2.19 -14.81 3.65
C SER A 197 -1.07 -13.81 3.96
N MET A 198 0.18 -14.27 3.91
CA MET A 198 1.35 -13.50 4.33
C MET A 198 1.81 -12.49 3.28
N ARG A 199 2.23 -11.33 3.80
CA ARG A 199 2.95 -10.27 3.10
C ARG A 199 4.33 -10.06 3.75
N PRO A 200 5.37 -9.75 2.97
CA PRO A 200 6.70 -9.45 3.51
C PRO A 200 6.70 -8.19 4.37
N ALA A 201 7.71 -8.01 5.21
CA ALA A 201 7.94 -6.76 5.92
C ALA A 201 8.09 -5.59 4.94
N HIS A 202 7.39 -4.48 5.19
CA HIS A 202 7.48 -3.29 4.36
C HIS A 202 7.14 -1.99 5.10
N LEU A 203 7.67 -0.89 4.58
CA LEU A 203 7.13 0.44 4.82
C LEU A 203 6.10 0.78 3.74
N HIS A 204 5.00 1.43 4.09
CA HIS A 204 4.25 2.20 3.12
C HIS A 204 4.75 3.64 3.11
N ILE A 205 4.84 4.21 1.91
CA ILE A 205 5.28 5.59 1.72
C ILE A 205 4.44 6.25 0.63
N MET A 206 3.94 7.44 0.91
CA MET A 206 3.23 8.29 -0.04
C MET A 206 3.95 9.62 -0.19
N PHE A 207 4.18 10.02 -1.44
CA PHE A 207 4.80 11.28 -1.80
C PHE A 207 3.79 12.20 -2.49
N GLU A 208 3.66 13.41 -1.95
CA GLU A 208 2.80 14.45 -2.53
C GLU A 208 3.62 15.72 -2.78
N LYS A 209 3.57 16.20 -4.02
CA LYS A 209 4.23 17.44 -4.44
C LYS A 209 3.39 18.12 -5.51
N GLU A 210 3.19 19.43 -5.40
CA GLU A 210 2.51 20.21 -6.42
C GLU A 210 3.13 20.00 -7.81
N ALA A 211 2.26 19.84 -8.83
CA ALA A 211 2.59 19.56 -10.23
C ALA A 211 3.26 18.20 -10.48
N HIS A 212 3.11 17.26 -9.55
CA HIS A 212 3.61 15.89 -9.66
C HIS A 212 2.51 14.89 -9.32
N GLU A 213 2.50 13.76 -10.02
CA GLU A 213 1.61 12.66 -9.72
C GLU A 213 1.90 12.19 -8.28
N THR A 214 0.86 11.96 -7.49
CA THR A 214 1.02 11.36 -6.16
C THR A 214 1.60 9.96 -6.31
N LEU A 215 2.76 9.72 -5.68
CA LEU A 215 3.39 8.40 -5.69
C LEU A 215 3.05 7.68 -4.38
N ILE A 216 2.20 6.66 -4.48
CA ILE A 216 1.97 5.69 -3.42
C ILE A 216 2.83 4.47 -3.71
N THR A 217 3.67 4.08 -2.75
CA THR A 217 4.57 2.95 -2.93
C THR A 217 4.90 2.26 -1.61
N GLN A 218 5.68 1.20 -1.69
CA GLN A 218 6.15 0.43 -0.55
C GLN A 218 7.65 0.22 -0.64
N VAL A 219 8.30 -0.05 0.49
CA VAL A 219 9.72 -0.43 0.55
C VAL A 219 9.82 -1.77 1.23
N PHE A 220 10.45 -2.73 0.55
CA PHE A 220 10.64 -4.10 1.02
C PHE A 220 12.10 -4.35 1.39
N PHE A 221 12.34 -5.39 2.19
CA PHE A 221 13.66 -5.69 2.73
C PHE A 221 14.21 -7.01 2.23
N GLU A 222 15.43 -7.01 1.69
CA GLU A 222 16.10 -8.22 1.23
C GLU A 222 16.20 -9.28 2.34
N GLY A 223 15.93 -10.53 1.99
CA GLY A 223 16.02 -11.68 2.89
C GLY A 223 14.74 -12.02 3.65
N ASP A 224 13.67 -11.28 3.44
CA ASP A 224 12.34 -11.63 3.96
C ASP A 224 11.78 -12.90 3.25
N GLU A 225 11.20 -13.80 4.03
CA GLU A 225 10.70 -15.11 3.57
C GLU A 225 9.55 -15.00 2.56
N TRP A 226 8.79 -13.90 2.58
CA TRP A 226 7.56 -13.74 1.81
C TRP A 226 7.73 -12.88 0.55
N LEU A 227 8.95 -12.49 0.18
CA LEU A 227 9.18 -11.63 -0.99
C LEU A 227 8.71 -12.29 -2.29
N ASP A 228 9.06 -13.56 -2.48
CA ASP A 228 8.79 -14.30 -3.72
C ASP A 228 7.32 -14.75 -3.82
N THR A 229 6.58 -14.72 -2.71
CA THR A 229 5.22 -15.26 -2.63
C THR A 229 4.21 -14.28 -2.03
N ASP A 230 4.50 -12.98 -1.95
CA ASP A 230 3.59 -11.95 -1.41
C ASP A 230 2.16 -12.15 -1.91
N VAL A 231 1.20 -12.37 -0.98
CA VAL A 231 -0.19 -12.70 -1.34
C VAL A 231 -0.85 -11.61 -2.21
N ALA A 232 -0.40 -10.36 -2.09
CA ALA A 232 -0.94 -9.24 -2.86
C ALA A 232 -0.13 -8.92 -4.14
N GLU A 233 0.92 -9.71 -4.41
CA GLU A 233 1.84 -9.52 -5.54
C GLU A 233 2.38 -8.08 -5.63
N GLY A 234 2.54 -7.39 -4.49
CA GLY A 234 2.86 -5.97 -4.42
C GLY A 234 4.36 -5.66 -4.48
N VAL A 235 5.21 -6.68 -4.31
CA VAL A 235 6.66 -6.58 -4.38
C VAL A 235 7.11 -6.16 -5.78
N ARG A 236 8.04 -5.22 -5.85
CA ARG A 236 8.73 -4.82 -7.08
C ARG A 236 10.24 -4.80 -6.85
N PRO A 237 11.06 -5.26 -7.80
CA PRO A 237 12.50 -5.31 -7.59
C PRO A 237 13.16 -3.96 -7.29
N ASP A 238 12.65 -2.87 -7.85
CA ASP A 238 13.13 -1.50 -7.64
C ASP A 238 12.68 -0.88 -6.30
N LEU A 239 11.84 -1.59 -5.55
CA LEU A 239 11.33 -1.18 -4.24
C LEU A 239 12.00 -1.95 -3.09
N MET A 240 13.02 -2.76 -3.38
CA MET A 240 13.78 -3.50 -2.38
C MET A 240 15.01 -2.73 -1.91
N THR A 241 15.31 -2.84 -0.62
CA THR A 241 16.54 -2.34 -0.02
C THR A 241 17.05 -3.33 1.02
N LYS A 242 18.29 -3.14 1.47
CA LYS A 242 18.92 -4.00 2.46
C LYS A 242 18.86 -3.36 3.85
N LEU A 243 18.49 -4.15 4.85
CA LEU A 243 18.69 -3.79 6.25
C LEU A 243 20.15 -4.00 6.63
N GLU A 244 20.87 -2.89 6.80
CA GLU A 244 22.23 -2.87 7.30
C GLU A 244 22.24 -2.88 8.83
N ASP A 245 23.02 -3.78 9.42
CA ASP A 245 23.14 -3.92 10.88
C ASP A 245 24.25 -3.00 11.43
N HIS A 246 23.89 -2.10 12.34
CA HIS A 246 24.80 -1.19 13.03
C HIS A 246 24.95 -1.51 14.52
N GLY A 247 24.52 -2.69 14.96
CA GLY A 247 24.63 -3.19 16.32
C GLY A 247 23.42 -2.84 17.18
N ASP A 248 23.17 -1.56 17.44
CA ASP A 248 22.04 -1.08 18.24
C ASP A 248 20.84 -0.61 17.42
N HIS A 249 20.98 -0.57 16.09
CA HIS A 249 19.92 -0.22 15.14
C HIS A 249 20.19 -0.81 13.76
N LYS A 250 19.14 -0.86 12.93
CA LYS A 250 19.23 -1.07 11.49
C LYS A 250 19.22 0.25 10.72
N ARG A 251 19.80 0.22 9.51
CA ARG A 251 19.68 1.29 8.51
C ARG A 251 19.29 0.72 7.17
N ALA A 252 18.54 1.49 6.39
CA ALA A 252 18.31 1.22 4.99
C ALA A 252 18.08 2.52 4.23
N SER A 253 18.26 2.47 2.91
CA SER A 253 17.98 3.63 2.06
C SER A 253 17.40 3.23 0.72
N LEU A 254 16.52 4.08 0.20
CA LEU A 254 16.01 3.97 -1.17
C LEU A 254 15.71 5.36 -1.74
N ASP A 255 16.06 5.59 -3.01
CA ASP A 255 15.77 6.83 -3.71
C ASP A 255 14.47 6.69 -4.53
N PHE A 256 13.73 7.80 -4.65
CA PHE A 256 12.43 7.86 -5.29
C PHE A 256 12.41 8.89 -6.42
N ILE A 257 11.75 8.54 -7.51
CA ILE A 257 11.58 9.39 -8.69
C ILE A 257 10.10 9.63 -8.91
N MET A 258 9.64 10.86 -8.68
CA MET A 258 8.27 11.29 -8.93
C MET A 258 8.09 11.75 -10.39
N ARG A 259 6.92 11.43 -10.95
CA ARG A 259 6.47 11.87 -12.27
C ARG A 259 5.79 13.23 -12.16
N THR A 260 5.89 14.06 -13.18
CA THR A 260 5.10 15.30 -13.28
C THR A 260 3.65 14.98 -13.63
N ASP A 261 2.70 15.80 -13.17
CA ASP A 261 1.32 15.73 -13.67
C ASP A 261 1.32 16.06 -15.18
N GLU A 262 0.82 15.15 -16.03
CA GLU A 262 0.59 15.41 -17.46
C GLU A 262 -0.61 16.33 -17.72
#